data_AF-A0A0C3C3Z9-F1
#
_entry.id   AF-A0A0C3C3Z9-F1
#
_cell.length_a   1.000
_cell.length_b   1.000
_cell.length_c   1.000
_cell.angle_alpha   90.00
_cell.angle_beta   90.00
_cell.angle_gamma   90.00
#
_symmetry.space_group_name_H-M   'P 1'
#
loop_
_entity.id
_entity.type
_entity.pdbx_description
1 polymer ?
#
loop_
_entity_poly.entity_id
_entity_poly.type
_entity_poly.pdbx_seq_one_letter_code
_entity_poly.pdbx_strand_id
1 'polypeptide(L)'
;MRVFVAIVAIQHAAMLSLTERHDVHTRRMVAQSSSWHKGPRVPEDQIIQVKLGLATPQASVAAAEEVLQAVSDPASDTFGQYLSVGDIARIFAPSPEQIRETAKWLNDSGIPRSSLRISAHGDRISFNATVGQAQQLVNTQW
;
A
#
# COMPACT_ATOMS: atom_id res chain seq x y z
N MET A 1 29.55 -43.82 37.43
CA MET A 1 29.35 -43.26 36.08
C MET A 1 28.03 -42.51 36.06
N ARG A 2 28.08 -41.16 35.98
CA ARG A 2 27.00 -40.26 35.52
C ARG A 2 27.54 -38.83 35.57
N VAL A 3 28.04 -38.37 34.43
CA VAL A 3 28.55 -37.01 34.18
C VAL A 3 27.34 -36.11 33.94
N PHE A 4 27.23 -35.00 34.67
CA PHE A 4 26.28 -33.92 34.34
C PHE A 4 26.99 -32.94 33.39
N VAL A 5 26.51 -32.86 32.16
CA VAL A 5 26.95 -31.86 31.17
C VAL A 5 26.00 -30.67 31.25
N ALA A 6 26.52 -29.51 31.62
CA ALA A 6 25.81 -28.24 31.56
C ALA A 6 25.93 -27.67 30.14
N ILE A 7 24.81 -27.51 29.44
CA ILE A 7 24.75 -26.85 28.13
C ILE A 7 24.44 -25.38 28.38
N VAL A 8 25.42 -24.51 28.12
CA VAL A 8 25.24 -23.06 28.06
C VAL A 8 24.56 -22.74 26.74
N ALA A 9 23.29 -22.33 26.79
CA ALA A 9 22.55 -21.85 25.63
C ALA A 9 22.90 -20.37 25.39
N ILE A 10 23.72 -20.10 24.37
CA ILE A 10 23.97 -18.75 23.87
C ILE A 10 22.69 -18.27 23.18
N GLN A 11 21.90 -17.44 23.86
CA GLN A 11 20.77 -16.75 23.24
C GLN A 11 21.29 -15.76 22.21
N HIS A 12 21.20 -16.13 20.93
CA HIS A 12 21.34 -15.17 19.85
C HIS A 12 20.07 -14.31 19.82
N ALA A 13 20.24 -13.01 20.10
CA ALA A 13 19.20 -12.03 19.80
C ALA A 13 18.97 -12.05 18.28
N ALA A 14 17.87 -12.64 17.83
CA ALA A 14 17.40 -12.47 16.47
C ALA A 14 16.97 -11.01 16.34
N MET A 15 17.83 -10.16 15.78
CA MET A 15 17.41 -8.90 15.21
C MET A 15 16.34 -9.24 14.17
N LEU A 16 15.09 -8.88 14.44
CA LEU A 16 14.04 -8.83 13.42
C LEU A 16 14.49 -7.77 12.41
N SER A 17 15.27 -8.18 11.41
CA SER A 17 15.39 -7.45 10.17
C SER A 17 13.99 -7.41 9.58
N LEU A 18 13.29 -6.29 9.75
CA LEU A 18 12.04 -6.01 9.06
C LEU A 18 12.41 -5.88 7.57
N THR A 19 12.58 -7.01 6.88
CA THR A 19 12.76 -6.99 5.43
C THR A 19 11.49 -6.37 4.87
N GLU A 20 11.60 -5.13 4.37
CA GLU A 20 10.55 -4.54 3.55
C GLU A 20 10.30 -5.50 2.38
N ARG A 21 9.18 -6.22 2.43
CA ARG A 21 8.79 -7.14 1.36
C ARG A 21 8.05 -6.34 0.30
N HIS A 22 8.70 -6.14 -0.84
CA HIS A 22 8.04 -5.63 -2.04
C HIS A 22 7.45 -6.82 -2.81
N ASP A 23 6.15 -7.05 -2.68
CA ASP A 23 5.44 -8.09 -3.43
C ASP A 23 4.67 -7.48 -4.60
N VAL A 24 4.98 -7.91 -5.82
CA VAL A 24 4.25 -7.51 -7.02
C VAL A 24 2.96 -8.33 -7.10
N HIS A 25 1.83 -7.70 -6.74
CA HIS A 25 0.53 -8.38 -6.74
C HIS A 25 0.09 -8.84 -8.14
N THR A 26 0.30 -8.01 -9.17
CA THR A 26 -0.01 -8.37 -10.55
C THR A 26 0.80 -7.49 -11.51
N ARG A 27 1.42 -8.10 -12.52
CA ARG A 27 2.05 -7.40 -13.63
C ARG A 27 1.32 -7.76 -14.92
N ARG A 28 0.56 -6.81 -15.47
CA ARG A 28 -0.01 -6.97 -16.81
C ARG A 28 0.99 -6.41 -17.82
N MET A 29 1.66 -7.28 -18.58
CA MET A 29 2.42 -6.81 -19.74
C MET A 29 1.40 -6.41 -20.79
N VAL A 30 1.15 -5.12 -20.93
CA VAL A 30 0.40 -4.60 -22.07
C VAL A 30 1.19 -5.04 -23.30
N ALA A 31 0.58 -5.80 -24.21
CA ALA A 31 1.17 -6.07 -25.51
C ALA A 31 1.56 -4.70 -26.07
N GLN A 32 2.87 -4.44 -26.20
CA GLN A 32 3.37 -3.14 -26.63
C GLN A 32 2.66 -2.84 -27.94
N SER A 33 1.74 -1.84 -27.96
CA SER A 33 1.19 -1.42 -29.24
C SER A 33 2.39 -0.99 -30.08
N SER A 34 2.39 -1.34 -31.37
CA SER A 34 3.54 -1.17 -32.28
C SER A 34 4.10 0.26 -32.36
N SER A 35 3.42 1.23 -31.77
CA SER A 35 3.81 2.63 -31.63
C SER A 35 4.66 2.96 -30.41
N TRP A 36 4.69 2.14 -29.35
CA TRP A 36 5.50 2.42 -28.15
C TRP A 36 6.93 1.92 -28.32
N HIS A 37 7.87 2.85 -28.24
CA HIS A 37 9.30 2.56 -28.25
C HIS A 37 9.91 3.05 -26.94
N LYS A 38 10.93 2.34 -26.44
CA LYS A 38 11.62 2.72 -25.22
C LYS A 38 12.36 4.05 -25.44
N GLY A 39 12.01 5.06 -24.66
CA GLY A 39 12.71 6.35 -24.65
C GLY A 39 14.03 6.30 -23.87
N PRO A 40 14.78 7.42 -23.83
CA PRO A 40 15.95 7.56 -22.98
C PRO A 40 15.58 7.45 -21.50
N ARG A 41 16.57 7.10 -20.66
CA ARG A 41 16.41 7.07 -19.20
C ARG A 41 16.04 8.46 -18.68
N VAL A 42 15.10 8.49 -17.74
CA VAL A 42 14.65 9.73 -17.10
C VAL A 42 15.74 10.20 -16.12
N PRO A 43 16.11 11.49 -16.10
CA PRO A 43 17.07 12.03 -15.14
C PRO A 43 16.63 11.80 -13.69
N GLU A 44 17.57 11.44 -12.82
CA GLU A 44 17.27 11.06 -11.42
C GLU A 44 16.78 12.25 -10.57
N ASP A 45 17.11 13.48 -10.98
CA ASP A 45 16.73 14.74 -10.34
C ASP A 45 15.36 15.26 -10.81
N GLN A 46 14.76 14.66 -11.85
CA GLN A 46 13.46 15.07 -12.34
C GLN A 46 12.39 14.84 -11.26
N ILE A 47 11.60 15.88 -10.98
CA ILE A 47 10.50 15.81 -10.01
C ILE A 47 9.29 15.14 -10.67
N ILE A 48 8.73 14.14 -9.98
CA ILE A 48 7.49 13.48 -10.34
C ILE A 48 6.48 13.55 -9.19
N GLN A 49 5.20 13.54 -9.54
CA GLN A 49 4.12 13.39 -8.56
C GLN A 49 3.86 11.90 -8.33
N VAL A 50 4.11 11.44 -7.11
CA VAL A 50 3.83 10.06 -6.69
C VAL A 50 2.47 10.02 -5.99
N LYS A 51 1.69 8.99 -6.31
CA LYS A 51 0.40 8.70 -5.69
C LYS A 51 0.42 7.26 -5.19
N LEU A 52 0.43 7.10 -3.87
CA LEU A 52 0.43 5.82 -3.19
C LEU A 52 -0.98 5.49 -2.71
N GLY A 53 -1.59 4.44 -3.26
CA GLY A 53 -2.85 3.89 -2.75
C GLY A 53 -2.59 3.03 -1.51
N LEU A 54 -3.37 3.26 -0.45
CA LEU A 54 -3.30 2.43 0.75
C LEU A 54 -4.20 1.20 0.58
N ALA A 55 -3.73 0.06 1.09
CA ALA A 55 -4.51 -1.16 1.08
C ALA A 55 -5.79 -1.00 1.91
N THR A 56 -6.90 -1.48 1.37
CA THR A 56 -8.17 -1.57 2.09
C THR A 56 -8.16 -2.83 2.99
N PRO A 57 -8.77 -2.78 4.19
CA PRO A 57 -9.02 -3.98 4.98
C PRO A 57 -9.79 -5.05 4.19
N GLN A 58 -9.38 -6.32 4.28
CA GLN A 58 -10.09 -7.43 3.61
C GLN A 58 -11.56 -7.54 4.06
N ALA A 59 -11.83 -7.22 5.33
CA ALA A 59 -13.19 -7.21 5.88
C ALA A 59 -14.12 -6.22 5.15
N SER A 60 -13.58 -5.13 4.60
CA SER A 60 -14.34 -4.16 3.82
C SER A 60 -14.86 -4.74 2.50
N VAL A 61 -14.12 -5.68 1.90
CA VAL A 61 -14.54 -6.35 0.65
C VAL A 61 -15.77 -7.22 0.93
N ALA A 62 -15.73 -8.04 1.98
CA ALA A 62 -16.86 -8.87 2.38
C ALA A 62 -18.09 -8.04 2.75
N ALA A 63 -17.91 -6.95 3.49
CA ALA A 63 -18.99 -6.02 3.83
C ALA A 63 -19.59 -5.36 2.57
N ALA A 64 -18.76 -5.00 1.59
CA ALA A 64 -19.23 -4.43 0.34
C ALA A 64 -20.01 -5.44 -0.52
N GLU A 65 -19.59 -6.71 -0.53
CA GLU A 65 -20.33 -7.79 -1.21
C GLU A 65 -21.71 -8.00 -0.60
N GLU A 66 -21.81 -8.04 0.73
CA GLU A 66 -23.08 -8.17 1.45
C GLU A 66 -24.02 -7.00 1.14
N VAL A 67 -23.52 -5.76 1.20
CA VAL A 67 -24.31 -4.58 0.87
C VAL A 67 -24.73 -4.58 -0.59
N LEU A 68 -23.82 -4.92 -1.51
CA LEU A 68 -24.13 -4.98 -2.94
C LEU A 68 -25.25 -5.99 -3.23
N GLN A 69 -25.21 -7.16 -2.57
CA GLN A 69 -26.25 -8.17 -2.69
C GLN A 69 -27.59 -7.63 -2.16
N ALA A 70 -27.60 -7.02 -0.98
CA ALA A 70 -28.81 -6.52 -0.34
C ALA A 70 -29.49 -5.40 -1.15
N VAL A 71 -28.74 -4.48 -1.74
CA VAL A 71 -29.32 -3.35 -2.51
C VAL A 71 -29.68 -3.71 -3.95
N SER A 72 -29.22 -4.87 -4.44
CA SER A 72 -29.41 -5.31 -5.83
C SER A 72 -30.40 -6.47 -5.97
N ASP A 73 -30.77 -7.13 -4.87
CA ASP A 73 -31.78 -8.19 -4.84
C ASP A 73 -33.20 -7.60 -4.77
N PRO A 74 -34.07 -7.82 -5.78
CA PRO A 74 -35.45 -7.33 -5.77
C PRO A 74 -36.31 -7.88 -4.62
N ALA A 75 -35.92 -9.00 -4.01
CA ALA A 75 -36.60 -9.58 -2.85
C ALA A 75 -36.12 -8.98 -1.51
N SER A 76 -35.09 -8.14 -1.51
CA SER A 76 -34.55 -7.48 -0.32
C SER A 76 -35.36 -6.24 0.05
N ASP A 77 -35.56 -6.02 1.35
CA ASP A 77 -36.16 -4.80 1.88
C ASP A 77 -35.35 -3.53 1.56
N THR A 78 -34.05 -3.67 1.25
CA THR A 78 -33.14 -2.57 0.91
C THR A 78 -32.90 -2.43 -0.60
N PHE A 79 -33.68 -3.12 -1.44
CA PHE A 79 -33.56 -3.01 -2.89
C PHE A 79 -33.61 -1.56 -3.37
N GLY A 80 -32.64 -1.17 -4.20
CA GLY A 80 -32.50 0.18 -4.76
C GLY A 80 -31.98 1.24 -3.78
N GLN A 81 -31.70 0.89 -2.52
CA GLN A 81 -31.14 1.80 -1.51
C GLN A 81 -29.61 1.84 -1.59
N TYR A 82 -29.07 2.37 -2.69
CA TYR A 82 -27.62 2.42 -2.91
C TYR A 82 -26.90 3.32 -1.90
N LEU A 83 -25.66 2.93 -1.59
CA LEU A 83 -24.78 3.69 -0.71
C LEU A 83 -24.41 5.06 -1.30
N SER A 84 -24.27 6.05 -0.43
CA SER A 84 -23.64 7.31 -0.80
C SER A 84 -22.12 7.13 -1.00
N VAL A 85 -21.49 8.08 -1.71
CA VAL A 85 -20.03 8.11 -1.86
C VAL A 85 -19.32 8.13 -0.49
N GLY A 86 -19.90 8.81 0.50
CA GLY A 86 -19.35 8.88 1.85
C GLY A 86 -19.44 7.55 2.61
N ASP A 87 -20.49 6.77 2.38
CA ASP A 87 -20.65 5.45 3.01
C ASP A 87 -19.67 4.45 2.42
N ILE A 88 -19.51 4.46 1.09
CA ILE A 88 -18.48 3.66 0.41
C ILE A 88 -17.10 4.05 0.94
N ALA A 89 -16.78 5.34 0.97
CA ALA A 89 -15.49 5.79 1.49
C ALA A 89 -15.21 5.31 2.92
N ARG A 90 -16.24 5.23 3.77
CA ARG A 90 -16.12 4.75 5.15
C ARG A 90 -15.89 3.25 5.23
N ILE A 91 -16.59 2.45 4.41
CA ILE A 91 -16.39 1.00 4.34
C ILE A 91 -14.95 0.69 3.91
N PHE A 92 -14.44 1.42 2.94
CA PHE A 92 -13.13 1.18 2.34
C PHE A 92 -11.98 1.98 2.99
N ALA A 93 -12.24 2.74 4.06
CA ALA A 93 -11.25 3.58 4.70
C ALA A 93 -10.12 2.74 5.33
N PRO A 94 -8.85 3.07 5.07
CA PRO A 94 -7.72 2.49 5.81
C PRO A 94 -7.78 2.87 7.30
N SER A 95 -7.17 2.05 8.15
CA SER A 95 -7.11 2.38 9.58
C SER A 95 -6.22 3.62 9.82
N PRO A 96 -6.51 4.44 10.85
CA PRO A 96 -5.64 5.56 11.20
C PRO A 96 -4.20 5.13 11.51
N GLU A 97 -4.02 3.90 12.01
CA GLU A 97 -2.71 3.30 12.26
C GLU A 97 -1.95 3.05 10.96
N GLN A 98 -2.58 2.45 9.96
CA GLN A 98 -1.97 2.20 8.66
C GLN A 98 -1.52 3.51 7.99
N ILE A 99 -2.32 4.57 8.09
CA ILE A 99 -1.96 5.90 7.58
C ILE A 99 -0.72 6.44 8.31
N ARG A 100 -0.67 6.33 9.65
CA ARG A 100 0.48 6.78 10.45
C ARG A 100 1.76 6.01 10.14
N GLU A 101 1.67 4.68 10.05
CA GLU A 101 2.83 3.83 9.74
C GLU A 101 3.34 4.10 8.32
N THR A 102 2.45 4.27 7.35
CA THR A 102 2.86 4.64 5.98
C THR A 102 3.52 6.01 5.94
N ALA A 103 2.98 7.00 6.66
CA ALA A 103 3.58 8.33 6.74
C ALA A 103 4.92 8.33 7.49
N LYS A 104 5.11 7.43 8.46
CA LYS A 104 6.39 7.21 9.13
C LYS A 104 7.40 6.59 8.17
N TRP A 105 7.04 5.52 7.47
CA TRP A 105 7.88 4.87 6.47
C TRP A 105 8.34 5.86 5.39
N LEU A 106 7.42 6.64 4.81
CA LEU A 106 7.76 7.67 3.82
C LEU A 106 8.77 8.69 4.36
N ASN A 107 8.60 9.12 5.61
CA ASN A 107 9.53 10.04 6.27
C ASN A 107 10.92 9.43 6.48
N ASP A 108 10.98 8.16 6.89
CA ASP A 108 12.23 7.43 7.08
C ASP A 108 12.93 7.17 5.73
N SER A 109 12.18 7.07 4.63
CA SER A 109 12.69 7.03 3.25
C SER A 109 13.11 8.41 2.68
N GLY A 110 13.06 9.48 3.48
CA GLY A 110 13.49 10.82 3.07
C GLY A 110 12.40 11.69 2.42
N ILE A 111 11.13 11.28 2.46
CA ILE A 111 9.99 12.10 2.04
C ILE A 111 9.38 12.81 3.26
N PRO A 112 9.60 14.11 3.45
CA PRO A 112 9.22 14.79 4.68
C PRO A 112 7.70 14.78 4.88
N ARG A 113 7.24 14.59 6.11
CA ARG A 113 5.80 14.59 6.44
C ARG A 113 5.05 15.84 5.96
N SER A 114 5.73 16.98 5.89
CA SER A 114 5.17 18.25 5.41
C SER A 114 4.83 18.27 3.91
N SER A 115 5.42 17.38 3.10
CA SER A 115 5.10 17.27 1.67
C SER A 115 3.97 16.27 1.38
N LEU A 116 3.56 15.49 2.38
CA LEU A 116 2.53 14.47 2.24
C LEU A 116 1.14 15.09 2.18
N ARG A 117 0.38 14.72 1.16
CA ARG A 117 -1.03 15.09 0.99
C ARG A 117 -1.88 13.85 1.03
N ILE A 118 -2.64 13.70 2.12
CA ILE A 118 -3.60 12.61 2.32
C ILE A 118 -4.93 13.01 1.68
N SER A 119 -5.57 12.09 0.96
CA SER A 119 -6.91 12.30 0.40
C SER A 119 -7.96 12.48 1.50
N ALA A 120 -9.12 13.08 1.15
CA ALA A 120 -10.22 13.29 2.10
C ALA A 120 -10.69 11.98 2.78
N HIS A 121 -10.54 10.84 2.09
CA HIS A 121 -10.96 9.52 2.56
C HIS A 121 -9.81 8.67 3.09
N GLY A 122 -8.58 9.20 3.12
CA GLY A 122 -7.40 8.48 3.62
C GLY A 122 -6.91 7.35 2.72
N ASP A 123 -7.59 7.04 1.62
CA ASP A 123 -7.26 5.96 0.66
C ASP A 123 -5.95 6.18 -0.10
N ARG A 124 -5.42 7.42 -0.10
CA ARG A 124 -4.26 7.79 -0.92
C ARG A 124 -3.38 8.81 -0.22
N ILE A 125 -2.08 8.59 -0.33
CA ILE A 125 -1.05 9.56 0.03
C ILE A 125 -0.36 10.02 -1.26
N SER A 126 -0.20 11.33 -1.42
CA SER A 126 0.46 11.92 -2.59
C SER A 126 1.56 12.89 -2.18
N PHE A 127 2.64 12.89 -2.92
CA PHE A 127 3.82 13.72 -2.66
C PHE A 127 4.63 13.92 -3.93
N ASN A 128 5.50 14.92 -3.93
CA ASN A 128 6.50 15.10 -4.97
C ASN A 128 7.81 14.46 -4.53
N ALA A 129 8.47 13.75 -5.44
CA ALA A 129 9.77 13.13 -5.21
C ALA A 129 10.61 13.24 -6.49
N THR A 130 11.92 13.17 -6.36
CA THR A 130 12.77 12.96 -7.54
C THR A 130 12.61 11.53 -8.05
N VAL A 131 12.94 11.30 -9.31
CA VAL A 131 12.96 9.94 -9.90
C VAL A 131 13.87 9.01 -9.08
N GLY A 132 15.04 9.49 -8.64
CA GLY A 132 15.95 8.72 -7.79
C GLY A 132 15.33 8.33 -6.44
N GLN A 133 14.63 9.25 -5.76
CA GLN A 133 13.91 8.96 -4.51
C GLN A 133 12.79 7.94 -4.74
N ALA A 134 12.01 8.10 -5.80
CA ALA A 134 10.93 7.18 -6.14
C ALA A 134 11.45 5.77 -6.47
N GLN A 135 12.58 5.68 -7.18
CA GLN A 135 13.28 4.41 -7.47
C GLN A 135 13.71 3.69 -6.20
N GLN A 136 14.29 4.41 -5.24
CA GLN A 136 14.70 3.86 -3.95
C GLN A 136 13.49 3.36 -3.15
N LEU A 137 12.40 4.15 -3.14
CA LEU A 137 11.19 3.84 -2.39
C LEU A 137 10.56 2.49 -2.79
N VAL A 138 10.55 2.17 -4.09
CA VAL A 138 9.94 0.93 -4.60
C VAL A 138 10.95 -0.08 -5.13
N ASN A 139 12.23 0.11 -4.82
CA ASN A 139 13.35 -0.74 -5.24
C ASN A 139 13.33 -1.08 -6.75
N THR A 140 13.31 -0.06 -7.61
CA THR A 140 13.19 -0.25 -9.07
C THR A 140 14.12 0.67 -9.89
N GLN A 141 14.26 0.36 -11.17
CA GLN A 141 15.01 1.18 -12.14
C GLN A 141 14.16 1.45 -13.39
N TRP A 142 14.11 2.72 -13.83
CA TRP A 142 13.32 3.19 -14.98
C TRP A 142 14.21 3.61 -16.15
#